data_AF-A7AMU6-F1
#
_entry.id   AF-A7AMU6-F1
#
_cell.length_a   1.000
_cell.length_b   1.000
_cell.length_c   1.000
_cell.angle_alpha   90.00
_cell.angle_beta   90.00
_cell.angle_gamma   90.00
#
_symmetry.space_group_name_H-M   'P 1'
#
loop_
_entity.id
_entity.type
_entity.pdbx_description
1 polymer ?
#
loop_
_entity_poly.entity_id
_entity_poly.type
_entity_poly.pdbx_seq_one_letter_code
_entity_poly.pdbx_strand_id
1 'polypeptide(L)'
;MVGNFSDDLDESLDTSEHALRFKWSAVNAGYVQDDFINYFVTDRNRGPSYNIIHFLRIASVRLAIQTFIEQFPNEKVQVVNLGCGFDTIALWILQQYKHVTCFDIDLPNLLQRKAQMMRNAEEIMNLFLGYNDIEEEYIVTENYKMVPIDLNNIEELETLPNKYGLQIELVL
;
A
#
# COMPACT_ATOMS: atom_id res chain seq x y z
N MET A 1 -28.92 13.15 -3.37
CA MET A 1 -28.61 12.17 -4.43
C MET A 1 -27.65 11.19 -3.80
N VAL A 2 -28.11 9.96 -3.55
CA VAL A 2 -27.25 8.90 -3.01
C VAL A 2 -26.49 8.36 -4.22
N GLY A 3 -25.17 8.55 -4.25
CA GLY A 3 -24.30 7.93 -5.25
C GLY A 3 -24.48 6.42 -5.21
N ASN A 4 -24.45 5.77 -6.37
CA ASN A 4 -24.66 4.34 -6.47
C ASN A 4 -23.36 3.66 -6.04
N PHE A 5 -23.37 2.91 -4.94
CA PHE A 5 -22.17 2.32 -4.33
C PHE A 5 -21.37 1.43 -5.31
N SER A 6 -22.03 0.85 -6.33
CA SER A 6 -21.38 0.09 -7.40
C SER A 6 -20.48 0.94 -8.31
N ASP A 7 -20.89 2.18 -8.55
CA ASP A 7 -20.24 3.08 -9.50
C ASP A 7 -18.97 3.66 -8.86
N ASP A 8 -19.02 3.99 -7.57
CA ASP A 8 -17.86 4.44 -6.78
C ASP A 8 -16.78 3.34 -6.67
N LEU A 9 -17.19 2.07 -6.62
CA LEU A 9 -16.28 0.92 -6.59
C LEU A 9 -15.52 0.75 -7.92
N ASP A 10 -16.21 0.88 -9.06
CA ASP A 10 -15.61 0.79 -10.39
C ASP A 10 -14.64 1.97 -10.62
N GLU A 11 -15.03 3.17 -10.21
CA GLU A 11 -14.19 4.37 -10.29
C GLU A 11 -12.91 4.26 -9.44
N SER A 12 -13.01 3.73 -8.22
CA SER A 12 -11.86 3.54 -7.33
C SER A 12 -10.82 2.57 -7.92
N LEU A 13 -11.30 1.53 -8.62
CA LEU A 13 -10.47 0.55 -9.28
C LEU A 13 -9.79 1.13 -10.51
N ASP A 14 -10.54 1.81 -11.37
CA ASP A 14 -10.01 2.48 -12.54
C ASP A 14 -8.93 3.50 -12.17
N THR A 15 -9.17 4.29 -11.12
CA THR A 15 -8.22 5.29 -10.63
C THR A 15 -6.95 4.63 -10.08
N SER A 16 -7.09 3.53 -9.34
CA SER A 16 -5.96 2.76 -8.81
C SER A 16 -5.10 2.14 -9.92
N GLU A 17 -5.73 1.54 -10.93
CA GLU A 17 -5.03 1.00 -12.10
C GLU A 17 -4.37 2.10 -12.94
N HIS A 18 -5.00 3.27 -13.05
CA HIS A 18 -4.42 4.41 -13.75
C HIS A 18 -3.16 4.93 -13.04
N ALA A 19 -3.21 5.11 -11.72
CA ALA A 19 -2.06 5.51 -10.91
C ALA A 19 -0.91 4.48 -11.01
N LEU A 20 -1.25 3.20 -10.96
CA LEU A 20 -0.30 2.10 -11.09
C LEU A 20 0.42 2.11 -12.44
N ARG A 21 -0.31 2.30 -13.55
CA ARG A 21 0.25 2.39 -14.90
C ARG A 21 1.27 3.51 -15.04
N PHE A 22 0.98 4.68 -14.47
CA PHE A 22 1.93 5.79 -14.51
C PHE A 22 3.19 5.52 -13.67
N LYS A 23 3.02 4.91 -12.49
CA LYS A 23 4.14 4.48 -11.66
C LYS A 23 5.03 3.48 -12.41
N TRP A 24 4.43 2.47 -13.04
CA TRP A 24 5.14 1.50 -13.86
C TRP A 24 5.89 2.17 -15.02
N SER A 25 5.27 3.12 -15.73
CA SER A 25 5.90 3.84 -16.84
C SER A 25 7.16 4.61 -16.38
N ALA A 26 7.14 5.23 -15.20
CA ALA A 26 8.30 5.89 -14.62
C ALA A 26 9.41 4.89 -14.24
N VAL A 27 9.05 3.75 -13.65
CA VAL A 27 9.98 2.67 -13.30
C VAL A 27 10.63 2.08 -14.57
N ASN A 28 9.83 1.75 -15.57
CA ASN A 28 10.30 1.17 -16.83
C ASN A 28 11.23 2.12 -17.62
N ALA A 29 11.00 3.42 -17.50
CA ALA A 29 11.89 4.44 -18.07
C ALA A 29 13.16 4.70 -17.23
N GLY A 30 13.34 4.00 -16.11
CA GLY A 30 14.54 4.08 -15.26
C GLY A 30 14.59 5.30 -14.33
N TYR A 31 13.46 6.01 -14.14
CA TYR A 31 13.45 7.18 -13.24
C TYR A 31 13.50 6.77 -11.77
N VAL A 32 12.95 5.63 -11.41
CA VAL A 32 12.90 5.13 -10.03
C VAL A 32 12.92 3.60 -10.04
N GLN A 33 13.59 3.00 -9.06
CA GLN A 33 13.57 1.55 -8.86
C GLN A 33 12.37 1.14 -8.01
N ASP A 34 11.66 0.10 -8.44
CA ASP A 34 10.57 -0.53 -7.69
C ASP A 34 10.55 -2.02 -8.05
N ASP A 35 11.03 -2.85 -7.13
CA ASP A 35 11.19 -4.29 -7.37
C ASP A 35 9.83 -5.01 -7.46
N PHE A 36 8.76 -4.39 -6.95
CA PHE A 36 7.46 -5.05 -6.79
C PHE A 36 6.41 -4.63 -7.82
N ILE A 37 6.61 -3.50 -8.51
CA ILE A 37 5.58 -2.91 -9.40
C ILE A 37 5.08 -3.89 -10.48
N ASN A 38 5.94 -4.79 -10.94
CA ASN A 38 5.62 -5.74 -12.00
C ASN A 38 4.61 -6.81 -11.58
N TYR A 39 4.43 -7.07 -10.28
CA TYR A 39 3.40 -7.98 -9.78
C TYR A 39 1.99 -7.39 -9.83
N PHE A 40 1.89 -6.06 -9.94
CA PHE A 40 0.61 -5.36 -9.91
C PHE A 40 0.15 -4.93 -11.31
N VAL A 41 1.07 -4.62 -12.21
CA VAL A 41 0.71 -3.99 -13.49
C VAL A 41 0.16 -5.02 -14.51
N THR A 42 -1.02 -4.74 -15.05
CA THR A 42 -1.64 -5.53 -16.13
C THR A 42 -1.42 -4.91 -17.52
N ASP A 43 -1.39 -3.58 -17.62
CA ASP A 43 -1.25 -2.81 -18.86
C ASP A 43 0.01 -1.93 -18.83
N ARG A 44 0.79 -2.00 -19.91
CA ARG A 44 2.18 -1.49 -20.00
C ARG A 44 2.36 -0.40 -21.06
N ASN A 45 1.31 0.36 -21.32
CA ASN A 45 1.38 1.54 -22.19
C ASN A 45 1.59 2.81 -21.35
N ARG A 46 2.42 3.79 -21.79
CA ARG A 46 2.40 5.28 -21.56
C ARG A 46 3.69 5.96 -22.06
N GLY A 47 3.68 7.30 -22.11
CA GLY A 47 4.74 8.13 -22.70
C GLY A 47 5.55 8.99 -21.71
N PRO A 48 6.68 9.59 -22.16
CA PRO A 48 7.72 10.14 -21.28
C PRO A 48 7.34 11.32 -20.39
N SER A 49 6.39 12.17 -20.80
CA SER A 49 6.06 13.44 -20.11
C SER A 49 5.50 13.25 -18.69
N TYR A 50 4.82 12.13 -18.44
CA TYR A 50 4.27 11.83 -17.11
C TYR A 50 5.31 11.24 -16.17
N ASN A 51 6.37 10.60 -16.70
CA ASN A 51 7.34 9.87 -15.89
C ASN A 51 8.04 10.76 -14.87
N ILE A 52 8.36 12.01 -15.23
CA ILE A 52 9.02 12.95 -14.32
C ILE A 52 8.14 13.34 -13.12
N ILE A 53 6.83 13.53 -13.33
CA ILE A 53 5.90 13.88 -12.25
C ILE A 53 5.76 12.70 -11.30
N HIS A 54 5.62 11.50 -11.84
CA HIS A 54 5.52 10.29 -11.02
C HIS A 54 6.83 9.98 -10.28
N PHE A 55 7.98 10.22 -10.91
CA PHE A 55 9.27 10.19 -10.22
C PHE A 55 9.29 11.13 -9.01
N LEU A 56 8.95 12.41 -9.21
CA LEU A 56 8.96 13.40 -8.12
C LEU A 56 8.02 12.98 -7.00
N ARG A 57 6.81 12.50 -7.33
CA ARG A 57 5.86 11.99 -6.33
C ARG A 57 6.46 10.84 -5.52
N ILE A 58 6.99 9.82 -6.19
CA ILE A 58 7.53 8.63 -5.52
C ILE A 58 8.76 8.98 -4.68
N ALA A 59 9.70 9.74 -5.24
CA ALA A 59 10.93 10.14 -4.57
C ALA A 59 10.65 11.01 -3.34
N SER A 60 9.71 11.96 -3.44
CA SER A 60 9.37 12.85 -2.32
C SER A 60 8.75 12.09 -1.15
N VAL A 61 7.80 11.18 -1.45
CA VAL A 61 7.15 10.36 -0.42
C VAL A 61 8.14 9.40 0.23
N ARG A 62 8.97 8.70 -0.57
CA ARG A 62 10.01 7.81 -0.04
C ARG A 62 11.01 8.56 0.84
N LEU A 63 11.45 9.75 0.43
CA LEU A 63 12.35 10.57 1.21
C LEU A 63 11.74 10.98 2.55
N ALA A 64 10.47 11.41 2.57
CA ALA A 64 9.78 11.77 3.81
C ALA A 64 9.65 10.58 4.76
N ILE A 65 9.23 9.42 4.26
CA ILE A 65 9.09 8.18 5.03
C ILE A 65 10.44 7.73 5.60
N GLN A 66 11.47 7.67 4.75
CA GLN A 66 12.83 7.30 5.16
C GLN A 66 13.35 8.25 6.24
N THR A 67 13.25 9.56 6.01
CA THR A 67 13.70 10.57 6.97
C THR A 67 13.03 10.39 8.32
N PHE A 68 11.73 10.08 8.33
CA PHE A 68 10.98 9.82 9.56
C PHE A 68 11.43 8.54 10.26
N ILE A 69 11.47 7.40 9.57
CA ILE A 69 11.85 6.09 10.15
C ILE A 69 13.26 6.16 10.74
N GLU A 70 14.20 6.81 10.04
CA GLU A 70 15.60 6.92 10.47
C GLU A 70 15.80 7.73 11.76
N GLN A 71 14.81 8.53 12.19
CA GLN A 71 14.85 9.20 13.51
C GLN A 71 14.62 8.22 14.68
N PHE A 72 14.04 7.04 14.43
CA PHE A 72 13.58 6.11 15.46
C PHE A 72 14.16 4.69 15.31
N PRO A 73 15.50 4.52 15.21
CA PRO A 73 16.12 3.25 14.82
C PRO A 73 15.91 2.09 15.82
N ASN A 74 15.55 2.41 17.07
CA ASN A 74 15.36 1.43 18.15
C ASN A 74 13.90 1.36 18.62
N GLU A 75 12.98 2.05 17.94
CA GLU A 75 11.57 2.07 18.32
C GLU A 75 10.74 1.32 17.28
N LYS A 76 9.54 0.89 17.67
CA LYS A 76 8.58 0.34 16.71
C LYS A 76 7.92 1.50 15.98
N VAL A 77 8.05 1.52 14.65
CA VAL A 77 7.44 2.56 13.83
C VAL A 77 6.22 1.97 13.10
N GLN A 78 5.13 2.73 13.05
CA GLN A 78 3.94 2.37 12.28
C GLN A 78 3.79 3.31 11.10
N VAL A 79 3.62 2.75 9.90
CA VAL A 79 3.33 3.54 8.69
C VAL A 79 1.95 3.16 8.20
N VAL A 80 1.07 4.16 8.10
CA VAL A 80 -0.32 3.98 7.65
C VAL A 80 -0.49 4.62 6.28
N ASN A 81 -0.87 3.81 5.29
CA ASN A 81 -1.11 4.22 3.92
C ASN A 81 -2.62 4.23 3.65
N LEU A 82 -3.20 5.44 3.61
CA LEU A 82 -4.64 5.66 3.42
C LEU A 82 -4.95 5.76 1.92
N GLY A 83 -5.91 4.96 1.45
CA GLY A 83 -6.21 4.84 0.02
C GLY A 83 -5.03 4.21 -0.72
N CYS A 84 -4.54 3.09 -0.19
CA CYS A 84 -3.29 2.49 -0.63
C CYS A 84 -3.30 1.99 -2.08
N GLY A 85 -4.48 1.75 -2.67
CA GLY A 85 -4.68 1.13 -3.96
C GLY A 85 -3.73 -0.04 -4.20
N PHE A 86 -3.06 -0.05 -5.34
CA PHE A 86 -1.99 -0.99 -5.67
C PHE A 86 -0.58 -0.45 -5.42
N ASP A 87 -0.41 0.53 -4.52
CA ASP A 87 0.92 1.03 -4.18
C ASP A 87 1.76 -0.06 -3.50
N THR A 88 3.06 -0.02 -3.78
CA THR A 88 4.10 -0.95 -3.30
C THR A 88 4.96 -0.32 -2.20
N ILE A 89 4.59 0.86 -1.68
CA ILE A 89 5.38 1.57 -0.66
C ILE A 89 5.58 0.74 0.61
N ALA A 90 4.57 -0.01 1.07
CA ALA A 90 4.70 -0.91 2.21
C ALA A 90 5.77 -2.00 1.95
N LEU A 91 5.79 -2.58 0.74
CA LEU A 91 6.77 -3.59 0.36
C LEU A 91 8.18 -3.01 0.32
N TRP A 92 8.33 -1.82 -0.26
CA TRP A 92 9.59 -1.06 -0.27
C TRP A 92 10.09 -0.78 1.15
N ILE A 93 9.21 -0.40 2.09
CA ILE A 93 9.57 -0.20 3.50
C ILE A 93 10.03 -1.51 4.14
N LEU A 94 9.25 -2.58 4.04
CA LEU A 94 9.51 -3.86 4.73
C LEU A 94 10.74 -4.62 4.20
N GLN A 95 11.13 -4.34 2.96
CA GLN A 95 12.39 -4.82 2.39
C GLN A 95 13.61 -4.23 3.14
N GLN A 96 13.49 -3.02 3.68
CA GLN A 96 14.60 -2.25 4.26
C GLN A 96 14.55 -2.15 5.79
N TYR A 97 13.35 -2.07 6.39
CA TYR A 97 13.20 -1.76 7.82
C TYR A 97 12.41 -2.85 8.56
N LYS A 98 13.11 -3.63 9.38
CA LYS A 98 12.52 -4.77 10.12
C LYS A 98 11.73 -4.38 11.37
N HIS A 99 11.92 -3.16 11.88
CA HIS A 99 11.23 -2.65 13.07
C HIS A 99 9.94 -1.87 12.73
N VAL A 100 9.54 -1.85 11.44
CA VAL A 100 8.38 -1.09 10.96
C VAL A 100 7.22 -2.04 10.71
N THR A 101 6.02 -1.61 11.13
CA THR A 101 4.75 -2.24 10.79
C THR A 101 3.99 -1.36 9.81
N CYS A 102 3.62 -1.90 8.65
CA CYS A 102 2.86 -1.18 7.65
C CYS A 102 1.37 -1.55 7.68
N PHE A 103 0.51 -0.55 7.53
CA PHE A 103 -0.93 -0.68 7.42
C PHE A 103 -1.37 -0.13 6.07
N ASP A 104 -1.97 -0.97 5.24
CA ASP A 104 -2.58 -0.55 3.98
C ASP A 104 -4.10 -0.51 4.19
N ILE A 105 -4.67 0.69 4.06
CA ILE A 105 -6.08 0.96 4.30
C ILE A 105 -6.74 1.33 2.98
N ASP A 106 -7.79 0.59 2.61
CA ASP A 106 -8.58 0.86 1.40
C ASP A 106 -9.91 0.10 1.43
N LEU A 107 -10.72 0.32 0.39
CA LEU A 107 -11.98 -0.39 0.19
C LEU A 107 -11.76 -1.92 0.14
N PRO A 108 -12.66 -2.71 0.74
CA PRO A 108 -12.53 -4.16 0.84
C PRO A 108 -12.21 -4.86 -0.49
N ASN A 109 -12.92 -4.53 -1.56
CA ASN A 109 -12.73 -5.10 -2.89
C ASN A 109 -11.35 -4.79 -3.49
N LEU A 110 -10.81 -3.58 -3.26
CA LEU A 110 -9.47 -3.21 -3.72
C LEU A 110 -8.40 -4.03 -2.98
N LEU A 111 -8.54 -4.18 -1.67
CA LEU A 111 -7.60 -4.97 -0.87
C LEU A 111 -7.69 -6.46 -1.18
N GLN A 112 -8.88 -7.01 -1.45
CA GLN A 112 -9.04 -8.39 -1.94
C GLN A 112 -8.24 -8.62 -3.22
N ARG A 113 -8.37 -7.72 -4.20
CA ARG A 113 -7.62 -7.80 -5.46
C ARG A 113 -6.12 -7.66 -5.22
N LYS A 114 -5.70 -6.71 -4.38
CA LYS A 114 -4.30 -6.53 -3.99
C LYS A 114 -3.73 -7.79 -3.33
N ALA A 115 -4.47 -8.42 -2.43
CA ALA A 115 -4.09 -9.66 -1.75
C ALA A 115 -3.89 -10.80 -2.74
N GLN A 116 -4.81 -10.98 -3.69
CA GLN A 116 -4.67 -11.98 -4.75
C GLN A 116 -3.40 -11.77 -5.58
N MET A 117 -3.08 -10.52 -5.93
CA MET A 117 -1.86 -10.20 -6.69
C MET A 117 -0.59 -10.51 -5.88
N MET A 118 -0.58 -10.18 -4.58
CA MET A 118 0.56 -10.44 -3.69
C MET A 118 0.79 -11.93 -3.43
N ARG A 119 -0.27 -12.72 -3.22
CA ARG A 119 -0.15 -14.16 -2.93
C ARG A 119 0.50 -14.96 -4.05
N ASN A 120 0.39 -14.49 -5.29
CA ASN A 120 1.02 -15.12 -6.44
C ASN A 120 2.52 -14.78 -6.57
N ALA A 121 3.06 -13.95 -5.68
CA ALA A 121 4.43 -13.45 -5.72
C ALA A 121 5.22 -13.86 -4.47
N GLU A 122 5.97 -14.96 -4.56
CA GLU A 122 6.76 -15.50 -3.44
C GLU A 122 7.70 -14.46 -2.81
N GLU A 123 8.34 -13.62 -3.63
CA GLU A 123 9.22 -12.53 -3.18
C GLU A 123 8.50 -11.52 -2.28
N ILE A 124 7.23 -11.22 -2.57
CA ILE A 124 6.40 -10.36 -1.74
C ILE A 124 6.05 -11.08 -0.43
N MET A 125 5.59 -12.32 -0.53
CA MET A 125 5.14 -13.09 0.63
C MET A 125 6.26 -13.31 1.65
N ASN A 126 7.51 -13.44 1.19
CA ASN A 126 8.69 -13.55 2.04
C ASN A 126 9.00 -12.29 2.88
N LEU A 127 8.37 -11.14 2.58
CA LEU A 127 8.50 -9.93 3.40
C LEU A 127 7.62 -9.97 4.66
N PHE A 128 6.59 -10.81 4.68
CA PHE A 128 5.56 -10.81 5.72
C PHE A 128 5.87 -11.82 6.83
N LEU A 129 6.01 -11.32 8.05
CA LEU A 129 6.39 -12.11 9.22
C LEU A 129 5.19 -12.83 9.82
N GLY A 130 5.32 -14.13 10.04
CA GLY A 130 4.26 -14.97 10.60
C GLY A 130 3.10 -15.24 9.64
N TYR A 131 3.31 -15.03 8.32
CA TYR A 131 2.31 -15.38 7.32
C TYR A 131 2.09 -16.90 7.28
N ASN A 132 0.90 -17.35 7.67
CA ASN A 132 0.54 -18.78 7.72
C ASN A 132 -0.75 -19.13 6.97
N ASP A 133 -1.42 -18.17 6.33
CA ASP A 133 -2.79 -18.37 5.84
C ASP A 133 -2.91 -18.56 4.33
N ILE A 134 -3.56 -19.68 3.97
CA ILE A 134 -3.88 -20.06 2.60
C ILE A 134 -5.36 -19.72 2.29
N GLU A 135 -6.16 -19.34 3.29
CA GLU A 135 -7.63 -19.20 3.16
C GLU A 135 -8.22 -17.82 3.56
N GLU A 136 -7.43 -16.91 4.15
CA GLU A 136 -7.92 -15.59 4.56
C GLU A 136 -8.18 -14.66 3.37
N GLU A 137 -9.17 -13.78 3.48
CA GLU A 137 -9.52 -12.83 2.40
C GLU A 137 -8.44 -11.75 2.23
N TYR A 138 -7.90 -11.26 3.35
CA TYR A 138 -6.89 -10.20 3.41
C TYR A 138 -5.56 -10.71 3.98
N ILE A 139 -4.48 -9.97 3.74
CA ILE A 139 -3.17 -10.29 4.32
C ILE A 139 -3.01 -9.52 5.63
N VAL A 140 -3.01 -10.23 6.75
CA VAL A 140 -2.75 -9.68 8.09
C VAL A 140 -1.64 -10.49 8.75
N THR A 141 -0.53 -9.81 9.04
CA THR A 141 0.70 -10.41 9.56
C THR A 141 1.29 -9.53 10.64
N GLU A 142 2.40 -9.95 11.24
CA GLU A 142 3.02 -9.21 12.34
C GLU A 142 3.46 -7.81 11.89
N ASN A 143 4.11 -7.70 10.72
CA ASN A 143 4.68 -6.47 10.18
C ASN A 143 3.90 -5.83 9.01
N TYR A 144 2.85 -6.49 8.48
CA TYR A 144 2.00 -5.92 7.42
C TYR A 144 0.53 -6.24 7.64
N LYS A 145 -0.35 -5.25 7.55
CA LYS A 145 -1.79 -5.41 7.78
C LYS A 145 -2.62 -4.70 6.72
N MET A 146 -3.42 -5.47 5.98
CA MET A 146 -4.50 -4.93 5.16
C MET A 146 -5.71 -4.63 6.04
N VAL A 147 -6.24 -3.42 5.90
CA VAL A 147 -7.39 -2.96 6.67
C VAL A 147 -8.54 -2.57 5.74
N PRO A 148 -9.49 -3.49 5.49
CA PRO A 148 -10.62 -3.26 4.59
C PRO A 148 -11.69 -2.39 5.25
N ILE A 149 -11.66 -1.08 4.98
CA ILE A 149 -12.62 -0.11 5.49
C ILE A 149 -12.93 0.96 4.44
N ASP A 150 -14.13 1.54 4.51
CA ASP A 150 -14.44 2.77 3.80
C ASP A 150 -13.94 3.97 4.61
N LEU A 151 -13.00 4.75 4.06
CA LEU A 151 -12.46 5.94 4.72
C LEU A 151 -13.51 7.05 4.94
N ASN A 152 -14.65 6.99 4.25
CA ASN A 152 -15.79 7.88 4.51
C ASN A 152 -16.59 7.44 5.75
N ASN A 153 -16.44 6.20 6.20
CA ASN A 153 -17.06 5.69 7.40
C ASN A 153 -16.14 5.91 8.62
N ILE A 154 -16.25 7.09 9.23
CA ILE A 154 -15.42 7.48 10.38
C ILE A 154 -15.58 6.55 11.58
N GLU A 155 -16.77 5.95 11.77
CA GLU A 155 -17.01 5.00 12.86
C GLU A 155 -16.14 3.73 12.71
N GLU A 156 -15.89 3.27 11.48
CA GLU A 156 -15.00 2.12 11.23
C GLU A 156 -13.54 2.44 11.54
N LEU A 157 -13.09 3.69 11.31
CA LEU A 157 -11.73 4.12 11.63
C LEU A 157 -11.42 4.03 13.13
N GLU A 158 -12.42 4.26 13.99
CA GLU A 158 -12.25 4.15 15.44
C GLU A 158 -12.01 2.71 15.90
N THR A 159 -12.34 1.71 15.08
CA THR A 159 -12.14 0.29 15.39
C THR A 159 -10.71 -0.20 15.10
N LEU A 160 -9.91 0.57 14.37
CA LEU A 160 -8.57 0.20 13.91
C LEU A 160 -7.64 -0.29 15.03
N PRO A 161 -7.54 0.39 16.19
CA PRO A 161 -6.64 -0.03 17.25
C PRO A 161 -6.97 -1.41 17.81
N ASN A 162 -8.26 -1.63 18.07
CA ASN A 162 -8.73 -2.86 18.71
C ASN A 162 -8.67 -4.05 17.76
N LYS A 163 -9.00 -3.84 16.48
CA LYS A 163 -9.11 -4.91 15.50
C LYS A 163 -7.78 -5.27 14.83
N TYR A 164 -6.93 -4.28 14.55
CA TYR A 164 -5.68 -4.48 13.79
C TYR A 164 -4.42 -4.14 14.58
N GLY A 165 -4.54 -3.75 15.86
CA GLY A 165 -3.37 -3.43 16.70
C GLY A 165 -2.64 -2.15 16.27
N LEU A 166 -3.35 -1.21 15.64
CA LEU A 166 -2.81 0.13 15.38
C LEU A 166 -2.67 0.88 16.72
N GLN A 167 -1.47 1.34 17.05
CA GLN A 167 -1.21 2.03 18.30
C GLN A 167 -1.36 3.54 18.06
N ILE A 168 -2.36 4.16 18.69
CA ILE A 168 -2.61 5.62 18.58
C ILE A 168 -1.96 6.37 19.76
N GLU A 169 -1.05 5.75 20.51
CA GLU A 169 -0.33 6.45 21.57
C GLU A 169 0.54 7.56 20.96
N LEU A 170 0.04 8.79 21.03
CA LEU A 170 0.79 10.00 20.73
C LEU A 170 1.90 10.10 21.78
N VAL A 171 3.12 9.70 21.42
CA VAL A 171 4.30 10.08 22.17
C VAL A 171 4.52 11.57 21.89
N LEU A 172 3.97 12.41 22.77
CA LEU A 172 4.31 13.85 22.87
C LEU A 172 5.59 14.03 23.68
#